data_AF-A0A537T358-F1
#
_entry.id   AF-A0A537T358-F1
#
_cell.length_a   1.000
_cell.length_b   1.000
_cell.length_c   1.000
_cell.angle_alpha   90.00
_cell.angle_beta   90.00
_cell.angle_gamma   90.00
#
_symmetry.space_group_name_H-M   'P 1'
#
loop_
_entity.id
_entity.type
_entity.pdbx_description
1 polymer ?
#
loop_
_entity_poly.entity_id
_entity_poly.type
_entity_poly.pdbx_seq_one_letter_code
_entity_poly.pdbx_strand_id
1 'polypeptide(L)'
;MIALIFFSLFALLVLCVLWMAARGMHRGRASLDDLPRLAQPVDLEAFLNLVDPAEEMYLRAHLPADDFVEIRRERLHAVLEYLGRCRHNAAVLLRVGEAAQASPDPAIAVAGADLVAAALTFRLYSMLLPLKIYPGLVFAGMSLSLAPFGRRYERVKSTFESLSRLQAPAEAGRLAAAI
;
A
#
# COMPACT_ATOMS: atom_id res chain seq x y z
N MET A 1 -7.05 0.71 -36.40
CA MET A 1 -8.05 1.06 -35.38
C MET A 1 -7.78 0.40 -34.03
N ILE A 2 -7.68 -0.94 -33.95
CA ILE A 2 -7.45 -1.65 -32.67
C ILE A 2 -6.18 -1.15 -31.95
N ALA A 3 -5.05 -1.01 -32.66
CA ALA A 3 -3.81 -0.48 -32.08
C ALA A 3 -3.93 0.96 -31.54
N LEU A 4 -4.72 1.82 -32.20
CA LEU A 4 -4.98 3.19 -31.74
C LEU A 4 -5.84 3.23 -30.47
N ILE A 5 -6.79 2.29 -30.35
CA ILE A 5 -7.61 2.12 -29.13
C ILE A 5 -6.73 1.67 -27.96
N PHE A 6 -5.84 0.69 -28.16
CA PHE A 6 -4.92 0.27 -27.10
C PHE A 6 -3.95 1.37 -26.69
N PHE A 7 -3.39 2.11 -27.66
CA PHE A 7 -2.46 3.20 -27.37
C PHE A 7 -3.13 4.35 -26.61
N SER A 8 -4.37 4.71 -26.97
CA SER A 8 -5.15 5.72 -26.27
C SER A 8 -5.57 5.27 -24.86
N LEU A 9 -5.96 4.01 -24.67
CA LEU A 9 -6.26 3.47 -23.34
C LEU A 9 -5.02 3.47 -22.44
N PHE A 10 -3.87 3.08 -22.98
CA PHE A 10 -2.60 3.10 -22.26
C PHE A 10 -2.18 4.51 -21.88
N ALA A 11 -2.26 5.46 -22.82
CA ALA A 11 -1.96 6.86 -22.56
C ALA A 11 -2.89 7.46 -21.49
N LEU A 12 -4.19 7.14 -21.53
CA LEU A 12 -5.16 7.59 -20.53
C LEU A 12 -4.86 6.98 -19.15
N LEU A 13 -4.48 5.71 -19.10
CA LEU A 13 -4.09 5.04 -17.85
C LEU A 13 -2.84 5.68 -17.24
N VAL A 14 -1.81 5.94 -18.05
CA VAL A 14 -0.60 6.64 -17.62
C VAL A 14 -0.95 8.05 -17.12
N LEU A 15 -1.76 8.79 -17.85
CA LEU A 15 -2.19 10.14 -17.46
C LEU A 15 -2.97 10.14 -16.15
N CYS A 16 -3.85 9.15 -15.95
CA CYS A 16 -4.63 8.99 -14.73
C CYS A 16 -3.73 8.67 -13.53
N VAL A 17 -2.76 7.78 -13.70
CA VAL A 17 -1.73 7.46 -12.69
C VAL A 17 -0.91 8.70 -12.33
N LEU A 18 -0.42 9.44 -13.32
CA LEU A 18 0.33 10.68 -13.12
C LEU A 18 -0.51 11.76 -12.42
N TRP A 19 -1.77 11.91 -12.80
CA TRP A 19 -2.67 12.87 -12.18
C TRP A 19 -3.01 12.51 -10.72
N MET A 20 -3.20 11.23 -10.41
CA MET A 20 -3.40 10.76 -9.04
C MET A 20 -2.12 10.91 -8.18
N ALA A 21 -0.95 10.76 -8.78
CA ALA A 21 0.33 11.05 -8.13
C ALA A 21 0.45 12.56 -7.83
N ALA A 22 0.20 13.41 -8.82
CA ALA A 22 0.29 14.88 -8.71
C ALA A 22 -0.76 15.49 -7.78
N ARG A 23 -2.01 15.00 -7.78
CA ARG A 23 -3.04 15.44 -6.81
C ARG A 23 -2.68 15.14 -5.35
N GLY A 24 -1.77 14.21 -5.12
CA GLY A 24 -1.20 13.95 -3.80
C GLY A 24 -0.36 15.11 -3.26
N MET A 25 0.25 15.92 -4.13
CA MET A 25 1.20 16.99 -3.78
C MET A 25 0.54 18.30 -3.31
N HIS A 26 -0.75 18.52 -3.62
CA HIS A 26 -1.43 19.79 -3.33
C HIS A 26 -2.00 19.95 -1.91
N ARG A 27 -1.90 18.92 -1.05
CA ARG A 27 -2.24 19.04 0.37
C ARG A 27 -0.93 19.29 1.12
N GLY A 28 -0.89 20.36 1.93
CA GLY A 28 0.33 20.98 2.49
C GLY A 28 1.36 20.03 3.12
N ARG A 29 2.55 20.57 3.42
CA ARG A 29 3.67 19.85 4.04
C ARG A 29 3.17 19.02 5.23
N ALA A 30 3.22 17.70 5.12
CA ALA A 30 2.95 16.81 6.25
C ALA A 30 4.26 16.64 7.04
N SER A 31 4.24 17.00 8.32
CA SER A 31 5.35 16.72 9.23
C SER A 31 5.21 15.32 9.84
N LEU A 32 6.29 14.81 10.45
CA LEU A 32 6.22 13.66 11.35
C LEU A 32 5.19 13.86 12.47
N ASP A 33 4.99 15.10 12.92
CA ASP A 33 4.07 15.42 14.03
C ASP A 33 2.59 15.24 13.65
N ASP A 34 2.28 15.35 12.35
CA ASP A 34 0.92 15.16 11.84
C ASP A 34 0.55 13.70 11.65
N LEU A 35 1.53 12.80 11.72
CA LEU A 35 1.40 11.39 11.34
C LEU A 35 0.38 10.63 12.20
N PRO A 36 0.36 10.78 13.55
CA PRO A 36 -0.66 10.12 14.37
C PRO A 36 -2.10 10.54 14.05
N ARG A 37 -2.29 11.74 13.49
CA ARG A 37 -3.60 12.27 13.11
C ARG A 37 -4.01 11.85 11.69
N LEU A 38 -3.04 11.72 10.79
CA LEU A 38 -3.28 11.46 9.38
C LEU A 38 -3.21 9.98 9.00
N ALA A 39 -2.44 9.16 9.72
CA ALA A 39 -2.32 7.74 9.45
C ALA A 39 -3.58 6.97 9.84
N GLN A 40 -3.79 5.85 9.15
CA GLN A 40 -4.82 4.87 9.48
C GLN A 40 -4.15 3.61 10.03
N PRO A 41 -4.65 3.04 11.13
CA PRO A 41 -4.06 1.84 11.70
C PRO A 41 -4.20 0.64 10.74
N VAL A 42 -3.09 -0.08 10.57
CA VAL A 42 -3.01 -1.30 9.76
C VAL A 42 -2.43 -2.42 10.63
N ASP A 43 -3.25 -3.43 10.90
CA ASP A 43 -2.76 -4.69 11.45
C ASP A 43 -2.09 -5.50 10.33
N LEU A 44 -0.75 -5.40 10.28
CA LEU A 44 0.03 -6.06 9.24
C LEU A 44 -0.03 -7.58 9.37
N GLU A 45 -0.15 -8.12 10.57
CA GLU A 45 -0.20 -9.56 10.80
C GLU A 45 -1.53 -10.13 10.29
N ALA A 46 -2.65 -9.50 10.65
CA ALA A 46 -3.95 -9.86 10.10
C ALA A 46 -3.99 -9.74 8.58
N PHE A 47 -3.38 -8.67 8.03
CA PHE A 47 -3.30 -8.50 6.58
C PHE A 47 -2.47 -9.59 5.91
N LEU A 48 -1.32 -9.95 6.47
CA LEU A 48 -0.46 -11.03 5.96
C LEU A 48 -1.16 -12.38 6.00
N ASN A 49 -1.93 -12.66 7.05
CA ASN A 49 -2.76 -13.85 7.15
C ASN A 49 -3.87 -13.91 6.08
N LEU A 50 -4.51 -12.76 5.79
CA LEU A 50 -5.53 -12.68 4.74
C LEU A 50 -4.99 -13.03 3.35
N VAL A 51 -3.73 -12.65 3.07
CA VAL A 51 -3.08 -12.84 1.76
C VAL A 51 -2.24 -14.12 1.65
N ASP A 52 -2.22 -14.95 2.69
CA ASP A 52 -1.47 -16.21 2.71
C ASP A 52 -2.15 -17.27 1.82
N PRO A 53 -1.47 -17.79 0.78
CA PRO A 53 -2.01 -18.87 -0.04
C PRO A 53 -2.23 -20.18 0.73
N ALA A 54 -1.47 -20.45 1.80
CA ALA A 54 -1.64 -21.66 2.60
C ALA A 54 -3.00 -21.68 3.31
N GLU A 55 -3.44 -20.51 3.77
CA GLU A 55 -4.73 -20.33 4.43
C GLU A 55 -5.90 -20.55 3.45
N GLU A 56 -5.80 -20.07 2.21
CA GLU A 56 -6.81 -20.36 1.17
C GLU A 56 -6.89 -21.87 0.87
N MET A 57 -5.74 -22.56 0.80
CA MET A 57 -5.69 -24.01 0.59
C MET A 57 -6.33 -24.77 1.75
N TYR A 58 -6.07 -24.34 2.98
CA TYR A 58 -6.67 -24.93 4.18
C TYR A 58 -8.20 -24.79 4.15
N LEU A 59 -8.71 -23.59 3.87
CA LEU A 59 -10.15 -23.33 3.77
C LEU A 59 -10.81 -24.16 2.67
N ARG A 60 -10.18 -24.28 1.49
CA ARG A 60 -10.70 -25.09 0.38
C ARG A 60 -10.79 -26.58 0.73
N ALA A 61 -9.88 -27.07 1.57
CA ALA A 61 -9.86 -28.49 1.97
C ALA A 61 -10.86 -28.84 3.08
N HIS A 62 -11.27 -27.87 3.90
CA HIS A 62 -12.07 -28.10 5.11
C HIS A 62 -13.50 -27.56 5.04
N LEU A 63 -13.84 -26.76 4.03
CA LEU A 63 -15.18 -26.18 3.88
C LEU A 63 -15.95 -26.77 2.70
N PRO A 64 -17.28 -26.85 2.80
CA PRO A 64 -18.15 -27.01 1.64
C PRO A 64 -17.90 -25.92 0.60
N ALA A 65 -18.16 -26.24 -0.67
CA ALA A 65 -17.86 -25.33 -1.78
C ALA A 65 -18.58 -23.96 -1.66
N ASP A 66 -19.83 -23.95 -1.21
CA ASP A 66 -20.61 -22.71 -1.07
C ASP A 66 -20.07 -21.82 0.06
N ASP A 67 -19.81 -22.41 1.24
CA ASP A 67 -19.20 -21.72 2.39
C ASP A 67 -17.80 -21.18 2.05
N PHE A 68 -17.01 -21.96 1.30
CA PHE A 68 -15.70 -21.54 0.82
C PHE A 68 -15.79 -20.29 -0.07
N VAL A 69 -16.76 -20.23 -0.99
CA VAL A 69 -16.93 -19.08 -1.90
C VAL A 69 -17.31 -17.82 -1.12
N GLU A 70 -18.22 -17.94 -0.15
CA GLU A 70 -18.64 -16.83 0.70
C GLU A 70 -17.48 -16.28 1.53
N ILE A 71 -16.80 -17.15 2.29
CA ILE A 71 -15.65 -16.78 3.12
C ILE A 71 -14.52 -16.19 2.27
N ARG A 72 -14.26 -16.75 1.08
CA ARG A 72 -13.25 -16.21 0.17
C ARG A 72 -13.59 -14.80 -0.30
N ARG A 73 -14.86 -14.50 -0.59
CA ARG A 73 -15.29 -13.14 -0.97
C ARG A 73 -15.08 -12.16 0.17
N GLU A 74 -15.50 -12.51 1.38
CA GLU A 74 -15.29 -11.68 2.58
C GLU A 74 -13.79 -11.39 2.81
N ARG A 75 -12.93 -12.41 2.65
CA ARG A 75 -11.47 -12.22 2.73
C ARG A 75 -10.95 -11.25 1.67
N LEU A 76 -11.41 -11.34 0.42
CA LEU A 76 -11.00 -10.42 -0.64
C LEU A 76 -11.53 -9.00 -0.40
N HIS A 77 -12.73 -8.82 0.16
CA HIS A 77 -13.24 -7.53 0.59
C HIS A 77 -12.36 -6.91 1.69
N ALA A 78 -12.00 -7.69 2.71
CA ALA A 78 -11.09 -7.26 3.76
C ALA A 78 -9.72 -6.86 3.18
N VAL A 79 -9.15 -7.64 2.27
CA VAL A 79 -7.91 -7.27 1.57
C VAL A 79 -8.02 -5.92 0.86
N LEU A 80 -9.13 -5.64 0.17
CA LEU A 80 -9.34 -4.35 -0.51
C LEU A 80 -9.41 -3.18 0.48
N GLU A 81 -10.01 -3.39 1.65
CA GLU A 81 -10.07 -2.39 2.72
C GLU A 81 -8.67 -2.10 3.28
N TYR A 82 -7.93 -3.14 3.68
CA TYR A 82 -6.55 -3.02 4.16
C TYR A 82 -5.66 -2.33 3.12
N LEU A 83 -5.77 -2.73 1.86
CA LEU A 83 -5.09 -2.10 0.72
C LEU A 83 -5.40 -0.60 0.61
N GLY A 84 -6.65 -0.21 0.86
CA GLY A 84 -7.08 1.19 0.92
C GLY A 84 -6.35 1.97 2.01
N ARG A 85 -6.29 1.42 3.23
CA ARG A 85 -5.59 2.02 4.38
C ARG A 85 -4.09 2.14 4.14
N CYS A 86 -3.45 1.07 3.66
CA CYS A 86 -2.03 1.09 3.32
C CYS A 86 -1.72 2.14 2.23
N ARG A 87 -2.58 2.27 1.20
CA ARG A 87 -2.41 3.27 0.14
C ARG A 87 -2.52 4.69 0.67
N HIS A 88 -3.43 4.92 1.62
CA HIS A 88 -3.57 6.19 2.32
C HIS A 88 -2.32 6.52 3.13
N ASN A 89 -1.84 5.59 3.95
CA ASN A 89 -0.61 5.76 4.73
C ASN A 89 0.60 6.03 3.84
N ALA A 90 0.76 5.28 2.75
CA ALA A 90 1.85 5.53 1.80
C ALA A 90 1.76 6.93 1.16
N ALA A 91 0.57 7.50 0.97
CA ALA A 91 0.43 8.87 0.49
C ALA A 91 0.83 9.91 1.55
N VAL A 92 0.56 9.64 2.83
CA VAL A 92 1.03 10.49 3.95
C VAL A 92 2.55 10.41 4.06
N LEU A 93 3.11 9.19 4.07
CA LEU A 93 4.55 8.93 4.18
C LEU A 93 5.35 9.48 3.00
N LEU A 94 4.77 9.50 1.80
CA LEU A 94 5.35 10.16 0.64
C LEU A 94 5.64 11.64 0.94
N ARG A 95 4.68 12.37 1.50
CA ARG A 95 4.84 13.80 1.83
C ARG A 95 5.86 14.04 2.94
N VAL A 96 5.90 13.13 3.92
CA VAL A 96 6.90 13.15 5.00
C VAL A 96 8.31 12.97 4.41
N GLY A 97 8.48 12.03 3.48
CA GLY A 97 9.74 11.83 2.77
C GLY A 97 10.12 13.03 1.90
N GLU A 98 9.17 13.65 1.19
CA GLU A 98 9.39 14.89 0.43
C GLU A 98 9.84 16.05 1.33
N ALA A 99 9.25 16.17 2.52
CA ALA A 99 9.68 17.17 3.50
C ALA A 99 11.08 16.87 4.05
N ALA A 100 11.41 15.60 4.32
CA ALA A 100 12.71 15.16 4.80
C ALA A 100 13.85 15.40 3.80
N GLN A 101 13.59 15.32 2.50
CA GLN A 101 14.57 15.63 1.45
C GLN A 101 15.05 17.09 1.48
N ALA A 102 14.23 18.02 2.02
CA ALA A 102 14.62 19.41 2.17
C ALA A 102 15.48 19.67 3.43
N SER A 103 15.82 18.63 4.20
CA SER A 103 16.65 18.75 5.39
C SER A 103 18.09 19.15 5.04
N PRO A 104 18.72 20.04 5.82
CA PRO A 104 20.14 20.36 5.66
C PRO A 104 21.07 19.20 6.07
N ASP A 105 20.57 18.20 6.80
CA ASP A 105 21.33 16.99 7.15
C ASP A 105 21.28 15.98 5.99
N PRO A 106 22.43 15.61 5.40
CA PRO A 106 22.51 14.64 4.30
C PRO A 106 21.93 13.27 4.65
N ALA A 107 22.08 12.80 5.89
CA ALA A 107 21.58 11.48 6.30
C ALA A 107 20.04 11.46 6.28
N ILE A 108 19.41 12.53 6.75
CA ILE A 108 17.96 12.71 6.74
C ILE A 108 17.44 12.87 5.30
N ALA A 109 18.16 13.63 4.46
CA ALA A 109 17.76 13.83 3.07
C ALA A 109 17.77 12.52 2.27
N VAL A 110 18.80 11.67 2.45
CA VAL A 110 18.89 10.35 1.82
C VAL A 110 17.77 9.42 2.31
N ALA A 111 17.54 9.33 3.62
CA ALA A 111 16.46 8.53 4.17
C ALA A 111 15.06 9.01 3.68
N GLY A 112 14.90 10.32 3.49
CA GLY A 112 13.70 10.91 2.88
C GLY A 112 13.52 10.49 1.42
N ALA A 113 14.59 10.45 0.63
CA ALA A 113 14.57 9.98 -0.75
C ALA A 113 14.18 8.49 -0.85
N ASP A 114 14.74 7.65 0.02
CA ASP A 114 14.40 6.23 0.09
C ASP A 114 12.94 6.01 0.46
N LEU A 115 12.40 6.80 1.41
CA LEU A 115 10.99 6.70 1.81
C LEU A 115 10.06 7.09 0.65
N VAL A 116 10.39 8.15 -0.09
CA VAL A 116 9.63 8.57 -1.28
C VAL A 116 9.63 7.46 -2.33
N ALA A 117 10.79 6.87 -2.63
CA ALA A 117 10.90 5.80 -3.62
C ALA A 117 10.07 4.56 -3.22
N ALA A 118 10.14 4.15 -1.95
CA ALA A 118 9.36 3.03 -1.43
C ALA A 118 7.84 3.32 -1.48
N ALA A 119 7.42 4.50 -1.02
CA ALA A 119 6.01 4.90 -0.98
C ALA A 119 5.40 5.05 -2.38
N LEU A 120 6.12 5.63 -3.35
CA LEU A 120 5.68 5.73 -4.74
C LEU A 120 5.52 4.37 -5.38
N THR A 121 6.54 3.51 -5.24
CA THR A 121 6.51 2.14 -5.74
C THR A 121 5.28 1.42 -5.20
N PHE A 122 5.07 1.46 -3.89
CA PHE A 122 3.90 0.85 -3.27
C PHE A 122 2.57 1.41 -3.79
N ARG A 123 2.44 2.75 -3.92
CA ARG A 123 1.21 3.37 -4.43
C ARG A 123 0.87 2.86 -5.83
N LEU A 124 1.84 2.79 -6.74
CA LEU A 124 1.64 2.26 -8.09
C LEU A 124 1.15 0.81 -8.07
N TYR A 125 1.83 -0.06 -7.31
CA TYR A 125 1.39 -1.46 -7.15
C TYR A 125 0.00 -1.57 -6.53
N SER A 126 -0.29 -0.75 -5.51
CA SER A 126 -1.57 -0.75 -4.81
C SER A 126 -2.73 -0.29 -5.68
N MET A 127 -2.48 0.52 -6.71
CA MET A 127 -3.50 0.96 -7.68
C MET A 127 -3.82 -0.14 -8.68
N LEU A 128 -2.84 -0.97 -9.02
CA LEU A 128 -3.01 -2.07 -9.99
C LEU A 128 -3.56 -3.34 -9.34
N LEU A 129 -3.33 -3.55 -8.04
CA LEU A 129 -3.74 -4.76 -7.35
C LEU A 129 -5.27 -5.04 -7.37
N PRO A 130 -6.16 -4.04 -7.24
CA PRO A 130 -7.60 -4.26 -7.36
C PRO A 130 -8.00 -4.88 -8.71
N LEU A 131 -7.29 -4.58 -9.79
CA LEU A 131 -7.54 -5.18 -11.12
C LEU A 131 -7.34 -6.70 -11.11
N LYS A 132 -6.52 -7.22 -10.19
CA LYS A 132 -6.36 -8.67 -9.97
C LYS A 132 -7.39 -9.23 -9.00
N ILE A 133 -7.78 -8.46 -7.99
CA ILE A 133 -8.71 -8.92 -6.93
C ILE A 133 -10.16 -8.98 -7.43
N TYR A 134 -10.63 -7.99 -8.21
CA TYR A 134 -12.02 -7.93 -8.67
C TYR A 134 -12.45 -9.17 -9.48
N PRO A 135 -11.66 -9.69 -10.43
CA PRO A 135 -11.97 -10.96 -11.08
C PRO A 135 -12.11 -12.13 -10.09
N GLY A 136 -11.31 -12.15 -9.01
CA GLY A 136 -11.37 -13.20 -7.99
C GLY A 136 -12.66 -13.19 -7.16
N LEU A 137 -13.34 -12.05 -7.02
CA LEU A 137 -14.66 -11.92 -6.38
C LEU A 137 -15.76 -12.56 -7.22
N VAL A 138 -15.63 -12.49 -8.55
CA VAL A 138 -16.60 -13.04 -9.51
C VAL A 138 -16.32 -14.51 -9.79
N PHE A 139 -15.05 -14.89 -9.97
CA PHE A 139 -14.63 -16.24 -10.33
C PHE A 139 -13.99 -16.98 -9.15
N ALA A 140 -14.72 -17.96 -8.62
CA ALA A 140 -14.34 -18.78 -7.46
C ALA A 140 -13.03 -19.58 -7.62
N GLY A 141 -12.60 -19.84 -8.86
CA GLY A 141 -11.45 -20.72 -9.16
C GLY A 141 -10.09 -20.02 -9.32
N MET A 142 -10.02 -18.69 -9.19
CA MET A 142 -8.77 -17.94 -9.44
C MET A 142 -7.92 -17.83 -8.16
N SER A 143 -6.88 -18.64 -8.00
CA SER A 143 -5.94 -18.42 -6.89
C SER A 143 -5.16 -17.12 -7.10
N LEU A 144 -5.17 -16.26 -6.09
CA LEU A 144 -4.47 -14.97 -6.12
C LEU A 144 -3.33 -15.00 -5.11
N SER A 145 -2.09 -15.09 -5.59
CA SER A 145 -0.93 -14.88 -4.71
C SER A 145 -0.76 -13.39 -4.42
N LEU A 146 -1.11 -13.00 -3.19
CA LEU A 146 -1.06 -11.62 -2.71
C LEU A 146 0.12 -11.37 -1.74
N ALA A 147 0.86 -12.42 -1.37
CA ALA A 147 2.06 -12.35 -0.53
C ALA A 147 3.12 -11.31 -0.95
N PRO A 148 3.40 -11.06 -2.25
CA PRO A 148 4.36 -10.03 -2.65
C PRO A 148 3.94 -8.61 -2.28
N PHE A 149 2.66 -8.38 -1.95
CA PHE A 149 2.15 -7.06 -1.59
C PHE A 149 2.39 -6.74 -0.11
N GLY A 150 2.19 -7.70 0.80
CA GLY A 150 2.53 -7.53 2.22
C GLY A 150 3.98 -7.11 2.43
N ARG A 151 4.92 -7.81 1.78
CA ARG A 151 6.36 -7.48 1.82
C ARG A 151 6.68 -6.08 1.28
N ARG A 152 5.88 -5.55 0.34
CA ARG A 152 6.10 -4.20 -0.21
C ARG A 152 5.62 -3.13 0.76
N TYR A 153 4.51 -3.35 1.47
CA TYR A 153 4.09 -2.42 2.52
C TYR A 153 5.05 -2.44 3.71
N GLU A 154 5.53 -3.62 4.10
CA GLU A 154 6.55 -3.80 5.13
C GLU A 154 7.83 -3.01 4.80
N ARG A 155 8.26 -3.00 3.54
CA ARG A 155 9.38 -2.15 3.10
C ARG A 155 9.11 -0.66 3.36
N VAL A 156 7.92 -0.14 3.01
CA VAL A 156 7.55 1.26 3.29
C VAL A 156 7.63 1.56 4.79
N LYS A 157 7.12 0.65 5.63
CA LYS A 157 7.18 0.78 7.09
C LYS A 157 8.63 0.79 7.61
N SER A 158 9.47 -0.14 7.16
CA SER A 158 10.88 -0.21 7.57
C SER A 158 11.70 1.04 7.22
N THR A 159 11.47 1.62 6.03
CA THR A 159 12.14 2.84 5.60
C THR A 159 11.66 4.04 6.42
N PHE A 160 10.37 4.10 6.73
CA PHE A 160 9.83 5.13 7.62
C PHE A 160 10.40 5.01 9.04
N GLU A 161 10.45 3.81 9.60
CA GLU A 161 11.05 3.58 10.92
C GLU A 161 12.51 4.07 10.96
N SER A 162 13.27 3.79 9.91
CA SER A 162 14.65 4.25 9.77
C SER A 162 14.74 5.77 9.76
N LEU A 163 13.90 6.46 8.98
CA LEU A 163 13.82 7.92 8.95
C LEU A 163 13.39 8.51 10.31
N SER A 164 12.39 7.91 10.96
CA SER A 164 11.87 8.37 12.24
C SER A 164 12.90 8.31 13.36
N ARG A 165 13.78 7.30 13.34
CA ARG A 165 14.89 7.19 14.30
C ARG A 165 15.94 8.29 14.11
N LEU A 166 16.12 8.77 12.88
CA LEU A 166 17.05 9.86 12.56
C LEU A 166 16.48 11.23 12.94
N GLN A 167 15.19 11.48 12.67
CA GLN A 167 14.56 12.78 12.92
C GLN A 167 14.04 12.95 14.37
N ALA A 168 13.48 11.90 14.96
CA ALA A 168 12.80 11.95 16.26
C ALA A 168 12.97 10.62 17.05
N PRO A 169 14.20 10.31 17.52
CA PRO A 169 14.51 9.02 18.14
C PRO A 169 13.65 8.70 19.39
N ALA A 170 13.24 9.72 20.14
CA ALA A 170 12.37 9.55 21.31
C ALA A 170 10.91 9.20 20.94
N GLU A 171 10.46 9.55 19.74
CA GLU A 171 9.07 9.36 19.29
C GLU A 171 8.91 8.26 18.23
N ALA A 172 10.03 7.74 17.70
CA ALA A 172 10.06 6.75 16.63
C ALA A 172 9.15 5.54 16.87
N GLY A 173 9.15 4.99 18.09
CA GLY A 173 8.29 3.84 18.42
C GLY A 173 6.80 4.15 18.38
N ARG A 174 6.40 5.35 18.82
CA ARG A 174 5.00 5.80 18.80
C ARG A 174 4.53 6.08 17.38
N LEU A 175 5.39 6.69 16.56
CA LEU A 175 5.11 6.98 15.16
C LEU A 175 5.01 5.71 14.31
N ALA A 176 5.85 4.71 14.56
CA ALA A 176 5.80 3.42 13.88
C ALA A 176 4.56 2.59 14.23
N ALA A 177 4.02 2.75 15.45
CA ALA A 177 2.79 2.10 15.88
C ALA A 177 1.52 2.72 15.25
N ALA A 178 1.61 3.94 14.71
CA ALA A 178 0.47 4.63 14.10
C ALA A 178 0.14 4.15 12.66
N ILE A 179 1.03 3.37 12.02
CA ILE A 179 0.96 2.98 10.60
C ILE A 179 1.07 1.47 10.33
#